data_AF-G5SAN2-F1
#
_entry.id   AF-G5SAN2-F1
#
_cell.length_a   1.000
_cell.length_b   1.000
_cell.length_c   1.000
_cell.angle_alpha   90.00
_cell.angle_beta   90.00
_cell.angle_gamma   90.00
#
_symmetry.space_group_name_H-M   'P 1'
#
loop_
_entity.id
_entity.type
_entity.pdbx_description
1 polymer ?
#
loop_
_entity_poly.entity_id
_entity_poly.type
_entity_poly.pdbx_seq_one_letter_code
_entity_poly.pdbx_strand_id
1 'polypeptide(L)' 'MPITLDIPTNGVFVKVSSQSDICCLFDKEAFLNLVCQGLEHPLSREPICMGMIVRKSECFFNTERDKFTLK' A
#
# COMPACT_ATOMS: atom_id res chain seq x y z
N MET A 1 7.86 -3.12 -7.33
CA MET A 1 8.08 -1.87 -8.11
C MET A 1 6.88 -0.96 -7.88
N PRO A 2 7.06 0.36 -7.71
CA PRO A 2 5.93 1.31 -7.70
C PRO A 2 5.15 1.17 -9.00
N ILE A 3 3.81 1.25 -8.94
CA ILE A 3 2.95 0.91 -10.09
C ILE A 3 3.00 2.00 -11.18
N THR A 4 3.04 3.28 -10.80
CA THR A 4 2.95 4.42 -11.73
C THR A 4 4.23 5.23 -11.86
N LEU A 5 5.23 5.06 -10.96
CA LEU A 5 6.44 5.89 -10.86
C LEU A 5 6.18 7.41 -10.76
N ASP A 6 4.97 7.81 -10.38
CA ASP A 6 4.50 9.20 -10.27
C ASP A 6 3.78 9.42 -8.92
N ILE A 7 3.61 10.67 -8.52
CA ILE A 7 2.88 11.05 -7.31
C ILE A 7 1.38 10.93 -7.58
N PRO A 8 0.66 10.00 -6.92
CA PRO A 8 -0.75 9.80 -7.20
C PRO A 8 -1.58 11.00 -6.73
N THR A 9 -2.50 11.47 -7.58
CA THR A 9 -3.49 12.50 -7.17
C THR A 9 -4.44 11.95 -6.11
N ASN A 10 -4.82 10.68 -6.25
CA ASN A 10 -5.63 9.94 -5.29
C ASN A 10 -4.88 8.68 -4.84
N GLY A 11 -4.24 8.77 -3.68
CA GLY A 11 -3.46 7.66 -3.12
C GLY A 11 -4.24 6.78 -2.15
N VAL A 12 -3.83 5.51 -2.07
CA VAL A 12 -4.25 4.54 -1.04
C VAL A 12 -3.02 4.00 -0.30
N PHE A 13 -3.10 3.96 1.03
CA PHE A 13 -2.07 3.30 1.84
C PHE A 13 -2.35 1.81 1.91
N VAL A 14 -1.33 1.03 1.61
CA VAL A 14 -1.39 -0.44 1.64
C VAL A 14 -0.17 -0.98 2.38
N LYS A 15 -0.37 -1.93 3.29
CA LYS A 15 0.71 -2.64 3.96
C LYS A 15 1.61 -3.35 2.95
N VAL A 16 2.91 -3.39 3.20
CA VAL A 16 3.85 -4.09 2.30
C VAL A 16 3.63 -5.61 2.28
N SER A 17 3.07 -6.17 3.35
CA SER A 17 2.60 -7.55 3.47
C SER A 17 1.50 -7.64 4.52
N SER A 18 0.80 -8.77 4.60
CA SER A 18 -0.31 -8.99 5.55
C SER A 18 0.09 -8.76 7.02
N GLN A 19 1.31 -9.15 7.38
CA GLN A 19 1.85 -9.06 8.75
C GLN A 19 2.68 -7.80 8.99
N SER A 20 2.97 -7.00 7.96
CA SER A 20 3.79 -5.81 8.15
C SER A 20 3.00 -4.67 8.79
N ASP A 21 3.71 -3.85 9.55
CA ASP A 21 3.25 -2.54 10.00
C ASP A 21 3.65 -1.42 9.04
N ILE A 22 4.55 -1.69 8.08
CA ILE A 22 4.98 -0.72 7.08
C ILE A 22 3.93 -0.62 5.97
N CYS A 23 3.61 0.60 5.58
CA CYS A 23 2.69 0.91 4.49
C CYS A 23 3.41 1.62 3.35
N CYS A 24 2.91 1.43 2.14
CA CYS A 24 3.31 2.15 0.95
C CYS A 24 2.09 2.87 0.35
N LEU A 25 2.36 4.01 -0.29
CA LEU A 25 1.36 4.76 -1.02
C LEU A 25 1.30 4.25 -2.46
N PHE A 26 0.12 3.87 -2.91
CA PHE A 26 -0.14 3.49 -4.30
C PHE A 26 -1.19 4.42 -4.91
N ASP A 27 -1.17 4.54 -6.23
CA ASP A 27 -2.29 5.12 -6.96
C ASP A 27 -3.54 4.24 -6.77
N LYS A 28 -4.66 4.87 -6.43
CA LYS A 28 -5.91 4.17 -6.11
C LYS A 28 -6.43 3.37 -7.31
N GLU A 29 -6.44 3.94 -8.50
CA GLU A 29 -6.99 3.28 -9.69
C GLU A 29 -6.06 2.16 -10.15
N ALA A 30 -4.76 2.41 -10.15
CA ALA A 30 -3.77 1.40 -10.50
C ALA A 30 -3.80 0.20 -9.54
N PHE A 31 -3.93 0.44 -8.22
CA PHE A 31 -4.05 -0.62 -7.24
C PHE A 31 -5.38 -1.37 -7.35
N LEU A 32 -6.49 -0.66 -7.58
CA LEU A 32 -7.80 -1.29 -7.82
C LEU A 32 -7.75 -2.23 -9.04
N ASN A 33 -7.07 -1.83 -10.11
CA ASN A 33 -6.88 -2.68 -11.29
C ASN A 33 -6.14 -3.97 -10.97
N LEU A 34 -5.13 -3.95 -10.09
CA LEU A 34 -4.46 -5.18 -9.62
C LEU A 34 -5.43 -6.10 -8.89
N VAL A 35 -6.25 -5.55 -7.99
CA VAL A 35 -7.25 -6.30 -7.23
C VAL A 35 -8.30 -6.91 -8.17
N CYS A 36 -8.84 -6.14 -9.11
CA CYS A 36 -9.84 -6.60 -10.07
C CYS A 36 -9.30 -7.70 -11.02
N GLN A 37 -8.00 -7.66 -11.35
CA GLN A 37 -7.35 -8.69 -12.16
C GLN A 37 -6.91 -9.92 -11.35
N GLY A 38 -7.10 -9.91 -10.02
CA GLY A 38 -6.66 -10.98 -9.15
C GLY A 38 -5.13 -11.12 -9.07
N LEU A 39 -4.40 -10.03 -9.32
CA LEU A 39 -2.94 -10.02 -9.27
C LEU A 39 -2.44 -9.93 -7.82
N GLU A 40 -1.22 -10.40 -7.61
CA GLU A 40 -0.55 -10.37 -6.32
C GLU A 40 -0.06 -8.98 -5.94
N HIS A 41 0.19 -8.78 -4.64
CA HIS A 41 0.74 -7.54 -4.11
C HIS A 41 2.10 -7.23 -4.75
N PRO A 42 2.34 -6.00 -5.25
CA PRO A 42 3.50 -5.66 -6.09
C PRO A 42 4.86 -5.68 -5.36
N LEU A 43 4.86 -5.82 -4.04
CA LEU A 43 6.08 -5.89 -3.21
C LEU A 43 6.27 -7.28 -2.60
N SER A 44 5.28 -7.78 -1.85
CA SER A 44 5.38 -9.07 -1.14
C SER A 44 5.06 -10.28 -2.01
N ARG A 45 4.39 -10.09 -3.16
CA ARG A 45 3.81 -11.19 -3.96
C ARG A 45 2.76 -12.01 -3.20
N GLU A 46 2.23 -11.50 -2.09
CA GLU A 46 1.12 -12.13 -1.38
C GLU A 46 -0.22 -11.83 -2.10
N PRO A 47 -1.23 -12.70 -1.96
CA PRO A 47 -2.60 -12.38 -2.37
C PRO A 47 -3.08 -11.09 -1.68
N ILE A 48 -3.60 -10.15 -2.45
CA ILE A 48 -4.09 -8.89 -1.90
C ILE A 48 -5.35 -9.16 -1.07
N CYS A 49 -5.34 -8.76 0.19
CA CYS A 49 -6.47 -8.91 1.09
C CYS A 49 -6.88 -7.57 1.72
N MET A 50 -8.13 -7.49 2.17
CA MET A 50 -8.69 -6.26 2.77
C MET A 50 -7.87 -5.76 3.97
N GLY A 51 -7.26 -6.66 4.74
CA GLY A 51 -6.42 -6.30 5.89
C GLY A 51 -5.11 -5.59 5.53
N MET A 52 -4.72 -5.60 4.25
CA MET A 52 -3.59 -4.81 3.76
C MET A 52 -3.96 -3.36 3.47
N ILE A 53 -5.24 -3.03 3.24
CA ILE A 53 -5.68 -1.67 2.88
C ILE A 53 -5.88 -0.85 4.16
N VAL A 54 -5.18 0.28 4.28
CA VAL A 54 -5.11 1.07 5.51
C VAL A 54 -5.75 2.43 5.30
N ARG A 55 -6.50 2.91 6.31
CA ARG A 55 -7.05 4.27 6.27
C ARG A 55 -5.94 5.29 6.45
N LYS A 56 -6.08 6.45 5.82
CA LYS A 56 -5.13 7.59 6.01
C LYS A 56 -4.94 7.97 7.48
N SER A 57 -5.96 7.80 8.32
CA SER A 57 -5.90 8.09 9.76
C SER A 57 -5.16 7.04 10.60
N GLU A 58 -4.78 5.91 10.01
CA GLU A 58 -4.16 4.77 10.71
C GLU A 58 -2.69 4.59 10.30
N CYS A 59 -2.23 5.33 9.29
CA CYS A 59 -0.89 5.24 8.75
C CYS A 59 -0.17 6.60 8.83
N PHE A 60 1.01 6.61 9.46
CA PHE A 60 1.76 7.83 9.77
C PHE A 60 3.21 7.68 9.36
N PHE A 61 3.84 8.80 9.02
CA PHE A 61 5.27 8.81 8.74
C PHE A 61 6.05 8.70 10.06
N ASN A 62 6.77 7.59 10.23
CA ASN A 62 7.68 7.36 11.34
C ASN A 62 9.06 7.89 10.96
N THR A 63 9.47 8.99 11.61
CA THR A 63 10.75 9.67 11.35
C THR A 63 11.96 8.88 11.78
N GLU A 64 11.84 7.96 12.74
CA GLU A 64 12.96 7.10 13.18
C GLU A 64 13.26 6.00 12.17
N ARG A 65 12.21 5.52 11.48
CA ARG A 65 12.29 4.43 10.50
C ARG A 65 12.33 4.92 9.04
N ASP A 66 12.13 6.21 8.82
CA ASP A 66 12.00 6.86 7.50
C ASP A 66 10.95 6.16 6.60
N LYS A 67 9.85 5.73 7.22
CA LYS A 67 8.81 4.92 6.57
C LYS A 67 7.43 5.28 7.08
N PHE A 68 6.41 5.08 6.25
CA PHE A 68 5.03 5.07 6.69
C PHE A 68 4.73 3.78 7.44
N THR A 69 4.24 3.89 8.68
CA THR A 69 3.90 2.74 9.53
C THR A 69 2.50 2.89 10.10
N LEU A 70 1.90 1.78 10.51
CA LEU A 70 0.73 1.83 11.38
C LEU A 70 1.07 2.54 12.70
N LYS A 71 0.04 3.12 13.33
CA LYS A 71 0.13 3.68 14.68
C LYS A 71 0.33 2.62 15.75
#